data_AF-A0A3Q0L5N1-F1
#
_entry.id   AF-A0A3Q0L5N1-F1
#
_cell.length_a   1.000
_cell.length_b   1.000
_cell.length_c   1.000
_cell.angle_alpha   90.00
_cell.angle_beta   90.00
_cell.angle_gamma   90.00
#
_symmetry.space_group_name_H-M   'P 1'
#
loop_
_entity.id
_entity.type
_entity.pdbx_description
1 polymer ?
#
loop_
_entity_poly.entity_id
_entity_poly.type
_entity_poly.pdbx_seq_one_letter_code
_entity_poly.pdbx_strand_id
1 'polypeptide(L)' 'MNLATYIDLITTQKEFSLSAEQCQLLNADLATKTITDIPPSIANDLEEYLSKALAYGSVEAGIASQLDELLEQLREHA' A
#
# COMPACT_ATOMS: atom_id res chain seq x y z
N MET A 1 -3.09 -11.21 -0.63
CA MET A 1 -3.83 -9.93 -0.69
C MET A 1 -3.36 -9.19 -1.92
N ASN A 2 -4.22 -8.44 -2.59
CA ASN A 2 -3.85 -7.55 -3.71
C ASN A 2 -4.54 -6.19 -3.51
N LEU A 3 -4.14 -5.19 -4.30
CA LEU A 3 -4.67 -3.83 -4.23
C LEU A 3 -6.20 -3.79 -4.33
N ALA A 4 -6.80 -4.57 -5.25
CA ALA A 4 -8.25 -4.61 -5.42
C ALA A 4 -8.99 -5.10 -4.17
N THR A 5 -8.46 -6.14 -3.52
CA THR A 5 -9.03 -6.67 -2.27
C THR A 5 -8.83 -5.70 -1.12
N TYR A 6 -7.68 -5.02 -1.08
CA TYR A 6 -7.39 -3.98 -0.08
C TYR A 6 -8.33 -2.78 -0.21
N ILE A 7 -8.58 -2.30 -1.44
CA ILE A 7 -9.57 -1.26 -1.72
C ILE A 7 -10.93 -1.68 -1.18
N ASP A 8 -11.43 -2.87 -1.55
CA ASP A 8 -12.72 -3.36 -1.08
C ASP A 8 -12.80 -3.42 0.45
N LEU A 9 -11.74 -3.89 1.11
CA LEU A 9 -11.68 -3.95 2.56
C LEU A 9 -11.78 -2.57 3.20
N ILE A 10 -11.02 -1.57 2.74
CA ILE A 10 -11.07 -0.21 3.31
C ILE A 10 -12.44 0.43 3.06
N THR A 11 -13.02 0.23 1.87
CA THR A 11 -14.29 0.86 1.51
C THR A 11 -15.49 0.20 2.16
N THR A 12 -15.41 -1.11 2.42
CA THR A 12 -16.56 -1.92 2.87
C THR A 12 -16.49 -2.24 4.37
N GLN A 13 -15.29 -2.43 4.93
CA GLN A 13 -15.09 -2.78 6.34
C GLN A 13 -14.42 -1.63 7.09
N LYS A 14 -15.16 -1.04 8.05
CA LYS A 14 -14.62 0.03 8.91
C LYS A 14 -13.46 -0.41 9.80
N GLU A 15 -13.40 -1.69 10.16
CA GLU A 15 -12.37 -2.25 11.01
C GLU A 15 -11.87 -3.55 10.40
N PHE A 16 -10.68 -3.51 9.82
CA PHE A 16 -9.97 -4.69 9.36
C PHE A 16 -8.53 -4.64 9.89
N SER A 17 -7.90 -5.81 9.99
CA SER A 17 -6.50 -5.92 10.36
C SER A 17 -5.84 -6.88 9.39
N LEU A 18 -4.74 -6.44 8.81
CA LEU A 18 -3.95 -7.28 7.92
C LEU A 18 -2.99 -8.14 8.75
N SER A 19 -2.95 -9.43 8.45
CA SER A 19 -1.88 -10.30 8.97
C SER A 19 -0.54 -9.98 8.30
N ALA A 20 0.57 -10.37 8.92
CA ALA A 20 1.90 -10.13 8.35
C ALA A 20 2.04 -10.69 6.92
N GLU A 21 1.50 -11.87 6.66
CA GLU A 21 1.47 -12.48 5.33
C GLU A 21 0.64 -11.65 4.33
N GLN A 22 -0.51 -11.15 4.75
CA GLN A 22 -1.34 -10.28 3.90
C GLN A 22 -0.63 -8.96 3.57
N CYS A 23 0.11 -8.38 4.52
CA CYS A 23 0.93 -7.21 4.28
C CYS A 23 2.04 -7.51 3.26
N GLN A 24 2.75 -8.63 3.36
CA GLN A 24 3.77 -9.00 2.36
C GLN A 24 3.17 -9.13 0.96
N LEU A 25 2.03 -9.81 0.84
CA LEU A 25 1.35 -9.96 -0.45
C LEU A 25 0.88 -8.62 -1.02
N LEU A 26 0.35 -7.74 -0.16
CA LEU A 26 -0.05 -6.39 -0.58
C LEU A 26 1.15 -5.55 -1.03
N ASN A 27 2.25 -5.57 -0.26
CA ASN A 27 3.50 -4.89 -0.60
C ASN A 27 4.06 -5.37 -1.94
N ALA A 28 4.09 -6.68 -2.17
CA ALA A 28 4.54 -7.26 -3.42
C ALA A 28 3.65 -6.85 -4.61
N ASP A 29 2.33 -6.78 -4.41
CA ASP A 29 1.41 -6.30 -5.45
C ASP A 29 1.61 -4.80 -5.72
N LEU A 30 1.66 -3.97 -4.67
CA LEU A 30 1.89 -2.52 -4.76
C LEU A 30 3.21 -2.18 -5.44
N ALA A 31 4.26 -2.96 -5.24
CA ALA A 31 5.55 -2.76 -5.89
C ALA A 31 5.50 -2.94 -7.43
N THR A 32 4.40 -3.47 -7.96
CA THR A 32 4.13 -3.58 -9.41
C THR A 32 3.15 -2.51 -9.92
N LYS A 33 2.60 -1.69 -9.02
CA LYS A 33 1.60 -0.66 -9.34
C LYS A 33 2.23 0.72 -9.40
N THR A 34 1.53 1.61 -10.09
CA THR A 34 1.85 3.04 -10.15
C THR A 34 0.72 3.84 -9.54
N ILE A 35 0.93 5.14 -9.34
CA ILE A 35 -0.13 6.04 -8.88
C ILE A 35 -1.39 5.99 -9.75
N THR A 36 -1.26 5.69 -11.05
CA THR A 36 -2.40 5.60 -11.97
C THR A 36 -3.30 4.39 -11.72
N ASP A 37 -2.78 3.35 -11.06
CA ASP A 37 -3.54 2.17 -10.65
C ASP A 37 -4.30 2.39 -9.33
N ILE A 38 -3.96 3.45 -8.58
CA ILE A 38 -4.50 3.73 -7.25
C ILE A 38 -5.65 4.73 -7.36
N PRO A 39 -6.87 4.38 -6.89
CA PRO A 39 -7.96 5.32 -6.80
C PRO A 39 -7.64 6.45 -5.82
N PRO A 40 -7.94 7.72 -6.15
CA PRO A 40 -7.68 8.85 -5.24
C PRO A 40 -8.47 8.73 -3.92
N SER A 41 -9.60 8.01 -3.92
CA SER A 41 -10.41 7.78 -2.73
C SER A 41 -9.70 7.00 -1.61
N ILE A 42 -8.64 6.27 -1.94
CA ILE A 42 -7.86 5.48 -0.98
C ILE A 42 -6.37 5.86 -0.96
N ALA A 43 -5.99 6.93 -1.66
CA ALA A 43 -4.59 7.35 -1.78
C ALA A 43 -4.00 7.69 -0.41
N ASN A 44 -4.74 8.42 0.43
CA ASN A 44 -4.33 8.76 1.80
C ASN A 44 -4.15 7.51 2.69
N ASP A 45 -5.06 6.54 2.59
CA ASP A 45 -4.95 5.28 3.35
C ASP A 45 -3.73 4.47 2.92
N LEU A 46 -3.45 4.40 1.62
CA LEU A 46 -2.26 3.75 1.09
C LEU A 46 -0.97 4.47 1.45
N GLU A 47 -0.97 5.80 1.44
CA GLU A 47 0.17 6.61 1.87
C GLU A 47 0.52 6.30 3.33
N GLU A 48 -0.47 6.32 4.22
CA GLU A 48 -0.26 6.02 5.63
C GLU A 48 0.22 4.57 5.82
N TYR A 49 -0.38 3.63 5.11
CA TYR A 49 0.02 2.22 5.12
C TYR A 49 1.49 2.03 4.70
N LEU A 50 1.87 2.57 3.54
CA LEU A 50 3.23 2.44 3.00
C LEU A 50 4.26 3.15 3.87
N SER A 51 3.95 4.34 4.36
CA SER A 51 4.81 5.08 5.28
C SER A 51 5.09 4.27 6.55
N LYS A 52 4.08 3.59 7.10
CA LYS A 52 4.25 2.68 8.25
C LYS A 52 5.05 1.44 7.85
N ALA A 53 4.69 0.78 6.75
CA ALA A 53 5.34 -0.46 6.31
C ALA A 53 6.85 -0.27 6.10
N LEU A 54 7.25 0.82 5.44
CA LEU A 54 8.65 1.18 5.23
C LEU A 54 9.35 1.57 6.54
N ALA A 55 8.69 2.37 7.40
CA ALA A 55 9.26 2.78 8.68
C ALA A 55 9.51 1.60 9.65
N TYR A 56 8.63 0.60 9.66
CA TYR A 56 8.78 -0.60 10.49
C TYR A 56 9.73 -1.64 9.88
N GLY A 57 10.31 -1.39 8.69
CA GLY A 57 11.17 -2.34 8.01
C GLY A 57 10.46 -3.66 7.67
N SER A 58 9.13 -3.63 7.55
CA SER A 58 8.29 -4.80 7.29
C SER A 58 8.20 -5.12 5.79
N VAL A 59 9.04 -4.50 4.98
CA VAL A 59 9.06 -4.60 3.52
C VAL A 59 10.33 -5.34 3.10
N GLU A 60 10.21 -6.27 2.16
CA GLU A 60 11.37 -6.95 1.59
C GLU A 60 12.28 -5.95 0.86
N ALA A 61 13.60 -6.05 1.07
CA ALA A 61 14.56 -5.10 0.52
C ALA A 61 14.52 -4.99 -1.01
N GLY A 62 14.11 -6.06 -1.72
CA GLY A 62 13.99 -6.08 -3.17
C GLY A 62 12.80 -5.30 -3.75
N ILE A 63 11.84 -4.91 -2.91
CA ILE A 63 10.67 -4.12 -3.32
C ILE A 63 10.58 -2.76 -2.59
N ALA A 64 11.44 -2.53 -1.59
CA ALA A 64 11.43 -1.32 -0.77
C ALA A 64 11.58 -0.05 -1.61
N SER A 65 12.48 -0.05 -2.61
CA SER A 65 12.67 1.11 -3.50
C SER A 65 11.44 1.41 -4.36
N GLN A 66 10.75 0.38 -4.89
CA GLN A 66 9.51 0.60 -5.64
C GLN A 66 8.39 1.15 -4.76
N LEU A 67 8.27 0.66 -3.52
CA LEU A 67 7.27 1.16 -2.58
C LEU A 67 7.56 2.57 -2.09
N ASP A 68 8.84 2.93 -1.95
CA ASP A 68 9.27 4.28 -1.60
C ASP A 68 8.92 5.26 -2.74
N GLU A 69 9.20 4.90 -4.00
CA GLU A 69 8.81 5.70 -5.17
C GLU A 69 7.29 5.86 -5.27
N LEU A 70 6.52 4.78 -5.03
CA LEU A 70 5.06 4.85 -5.01
C LEU A 70 4.54 5.75 -3.89
N LEU A 71 5.18 5.72 -2.71
CA LEU A 71 4.84 6.59 -1.57
C LEU A 71 5.12 8.06 -1.88
N GLU A 72 6.23 8.38 -2.55
CA GLU A 72 6.50 9.74 -3.02
C GLU A 72 5.44 10.21 -4.01
N GLN A 73 5.09 9.39 -5.00
CA GLN A 73 4.03 9.72 -5.96
C GLN A 73 2.68 9.94 -5.28
N LEU A 74 2.34 9.14 -4.26
CA LEU A 74 1.11 9.33 -3.48
C LEU A 74 1.11 10.68 -2.76
N ARG A 75 2.23 11.08 -2.16
CA ARG A 75 2.37 12.37 -1.45
C ARG A 75 2.31 13.58 -2.38
N GLU A 76 2.83 13.46 -3.59
CA GLU A 76 2.75 14.53 -4.59
C GLU A 76 1.34 14.70 -5.18
N HIS A 77 0.50 13.66 -5.09
CA HIS A 77 -0.84 13.60 -5.68
C HIS A 77 -2.02 13.62 -4.68
N ALA A 78 -1.76 13.59 -3.37
CA ALA A 78 -2.76 13.70 -2.30
C ALA A 78 -3.19 15.15 -2.00
#